data_AF-A0A843KJE8-F1
#
_entry.id   AF-A0A843KJE8-F1
#
_cell.length_a   1.000
_cell.length_b   1.000
_cell.length_c   1.000
_cell.angle_alpha   90.00
_cell.angle_beta   90.00
_cell.angle_gamma   90.00
#
_symmetry.space_group_name_H-M   'P 1'
#
loop_
_entity.id
_entity.type
_entity.pdbx_description
1 polymer ?
#
loop_
_entity_poly.entity_id
_entity_poly.type
_entity_poly.pdbx_seq_one_letter_code
_entity_poly.pdbx_strand_id
1 'polypeptide(L)'
;MIKRCPQHGLFRGELCQCGSAGQVLLDDTKTEQLGRLVAGGLRHFPSDLGLQMDSQGWVDLAKLGQAVSSRHRWADKDLIIALIQSDSKQRYEFRGDRVRARYGHSVDVDLDHPDNSRPLLYYGASEEEADRILEIGIKPASQRYVHLSGTAEKAWHVATFRTGNPKVIQVDAAAAQSSGVKMMKVNDDIVISETIPPIYLSLLSSRDISRQEKP
;
A
#
# COMPACT_ATOMS: atom_id res chain seq x y z
N MET A 1 -12.82 -11.12 -6.08
CA MET A 1 -14.07 -10.92 -6.83
C MET A 1 -14.65 -9.58 -6.41
N ILE A 2 -15.07 -8.80 -7.40
CA ILE A 2 -15.72 -7.50 -7.22
C ILE A 2 -17.13 -7.61 -7.76
N LYS A 3 -18.09 -7.19 -6.95
CA LYS A 3 -19.51 -7.24 -7.27
C LYS A 3 -20.14 -5.86 -7.10
N ARG A 4 -21.32 -5.67 -7.70
CA ARG A 4 -22.15 -4.48 -7.53
C ARG A 4 -23.51 -4.85 -6.94
N CYS A 5 -23.87 -4.19 -5.85
CA CYS A 5 -25.20 -4.16 -5.28
C CYS A 5 -25.93 -2.90 -5.80
N PRO A 6 -27.19 -3.00 -6.25
CA PRO A 6 -27.96 -1.82 -6.65
C PRO A 6 -28.16 -0.79 -5.52
N GLN A 7 -28.18 -1.24 -4.26
CA GLN A 7 -28.42 -0.37 -3.10
C GLN A 7 -27.13 0.19 -2.49
N HIS A 8 -26.04 -0.58 -2.47
CA HIS A 8 -24.83 -0.25 -1.71
C HIS A 8 -23.58 -0.08 -2.58
N GLY A 9 -23.70 -0.18 -3.90
CA GLY A 9 -22.58 -0.01 -4.82
C GLY A 9 -21.62 -1.20 -4.82
N LEU A 10 -20.33 -0.92 -4.94
CA LEU A 10 -19.29 -1.94 -5.13
C LEU A 10 -18.93 -2.62 -3.81
N PHE A 11 -18.74 -3.93 -3.84
CA PHE A 11 -18.27 -4.69 -2.67
C PHE A 11 -17.41 -5.89 -3.08
N ARG A 12 -16.65 -6.40 -2.10
CA ARG A 12 -15.89 -7.65 -2.18
C ARG A 12 -16.44 -8.62 -1.15
N GLY A 13 -16.45 -9.91 -1.48
CA GLY A 13 -16.99 -10.97 -0.63
C GLY A 13 -18.19 -11.68 -1.25
N GLU A 14 -18.79 -12.58 -0.47
CA GLU A 14 -19.90 -13.41 -0.93
C GLU A 14 -21.20 -12.62 -1.02
N LEU A 15 -21.55 -11.91 0.05
CA LEU A 15 -22.78 -11.13 0.18
C LEU A 15 -22.49 -9.67 0.48
N CYS A 16 -23.37 -8.80 -0.02
CA CYS A 16 -23.43 -7.40 0.38
C CYS A 16 -23.99 -7.27 1.80
N GLN A 17 -23.78 -6.13 2.45
CA GLN A 17 -24.32 -5.82 3.78
C GLN A 17 -25.85 -5.94 3.90
N CYS A 18 -26.58 -5.92 2.78
CA CYS A 18 -28.03 -6.15 2.74
C CYS A 18 -28.44 -7.60 2.42
N GLY A 19 -27.49 -8.54 2.44
CA GLY A 19 -27.72 -9.95 2.12
C GLY A 19 -27.82 -10.28 0.62
N SER A 20 -27.71 -9.29 -0.26
CA SER A 20 -27.73 -9.53 -1.71
C SER A 20 -26.42 -10.17 -2.20
N ALA A 21 -26.52 -11.18 -3.06
CA ALA A 21 -25.35 -11.76 -3.74
C ALA A 21 -24.70 -10.79 -4.76
N GLY A 22 -25.43 -9.76 -5.20
CA GLY A 22 -24.98 -8.75 -6.17
C GLY A 22 -24.71 -9.29 -7.58
N GLN A 23 -24.41 -8.39 -8.51
CA GLN A 23 -23.93 -8.72 -9.86
C GLN A 23 -22.40 -8.80 -9.86
N VAL A 24 -21.84 -9.89 -10.38
CA VAL A 24 -20.38 -10.02 -10.54
C VAL A 24 -19.89 -9.11 -11.66
N LEU A 25 -18.94 -8.23 -11.35
CA LEU A 25 -18.24 -7.40 -12.34
C LEU A 25 -16.90 -8.03 -12.72
N LEU A 26 -16.15 -8.51 -11.71
CA LEU A 26 -14.87 -9.18 -11.90
C LEU A 26 -14.81 -10.41 -10.99
N ASP A 27 -14.58 -11.58 -11.58
CA ASP A 27 -14.23 -12.79 -10.83
C ASP A 27 -12.84 -12.66 -10.16
N ASP A 28 -12.45 -13.63 -9.33
CA ASP A 28 -11.17 -13.60 -8.60
C ASP A 28 -9.97 -13.52 -9.55
N THR A 29 -9.93 -14.38 -10.56
CA THR A 29 -8.85 -14.46 -11.55
C THR A 29 -8.67 -13.13 -12.27
N LYS A 30 -9.75 -12.53 -12.79
CA LYS A 30 -9.71 -11.23 -13.47
C LYS A 30 -9.37 -10.10 -12.51
N THR A 31 -9.88 -10.15 -11.28
CA THR A 31 -9.53 -9.16 -10.24
C THR A 31 -8.02 -9.17 -9.99
N GLU A 32 -7.42 -10.35 -9.88
CA GLU A 32 -5.97 -10.50 -9.67
C GLU A 32 -5.17 -10.03 -10.88
N GLN A 33 -5.53 -10.45 -12.09
CA GLN A 33 -4.85 -10.06 -13.33
C GLN A 33 -4.88 -8.54 -13.53
N LEU A 34 -6.06 -7.93 -13.41
CA LEU A 34 -6.23 -6.49 -13.53
C LEU A 34 -5.48 -5.77 -12.40
N GLY A 35 -5.60 -6.26 -11.17
CA GLY A 35 -4.91 -5.70 -10.00
C GLY A 35 -3.40 -5.67 -10.17
N ARG A 36 -2.81 -6.75 -10.69
CA ARG A 36 -1.37 -6.84 -10.96
C ARG A 36 -0.94 -5.87 -12.06
N LEU A 37 -1.72 -5.76 -13.14
CA LEU A 37 -1.41 -4.85 -14.24
C LEU A 37 -1.50 -3.38 -13.82
N VAL A 38 -2.58 -3.00 -13.11
CA VAL A 38 -2.77 -1.64 -12.58
C VAL A 38 -1.69 -1.30 -11.56
N ALA A 39 -1.38 -2.21 -10.62
CA ALA A 39 -0.28 -1.99 -9.68
C ALA A 39 1.05 -1.83 -10.41
N GLY A 40 1.34 -2.66 -11.41
CA GLY A 40 2.53 -2.57 -12.24
C GLY A 40 2.67 -1.21 -12.95
N GLY A 41 1.63 -0.80 -13.66
CA GLY A 41 1.59 0.47 -14.38
C GLY A 41 1.66 1.71 -13.48
N LEU A 42 1.11 1.63 -12.26
CA LEU A 42 1.09 2.75 -11.32
C LEU A 42 2.25 2.74 -10.32
N ARG A 43 3.14 1.73 -10.31
CA ARG A 43 4.22 1.65 -9.31
C ARG A 43 5.59 1.29 -9.85
N HIS A 44 5.65 0.49 -10.90
CA HIS A 44 6.88 -0.22 -11.25
C HIS A 44 7.34 0.05 -12.66
N PHE A 45 6.43 0.05 -13.63
CA PHE A 45 6.77 0.13 -15.05
C PHE A 45 5.75 0.94 -15.86
N PRO A 46 5.45 2.21 -15.49
CA PRO A 46 4.54 3.05 -16.27
C PRO A 46 4.95 3.15 -17.75
N SER A 47 6.24 3.38 -18.01
CA SER A 47 6.78 3.53 -19.37
C SER A 47 6.59 2.28 -20.24
N ASP A 48 6.71 1.08 -19.67
CA ASP A 48 6.52 -0.19 -20.40
C ASP A 48 5.06 -0.42 -20.83
N LEU A 49 4.13 0.27 -20.18
CA LEU A 49 2.72 0.34 -20.57
C LEU A 49 2.39 1.56 -21.44
N GLY A 50 3.40 2.37 -21.82
CA GLY A 50 3.22 3.60 -22.56
C GLY A 50 2.54 4.71 -21.75
N LEU A 51 2.61 4.64 -20.42
CA LEU A 51 2.04 5.62 -19.51
C LEU A 51 3.06 6.69 -19.18
N GLN A 52 2.64 7.95 -19.26
CA GLN A 52 3.40 9.08 -18.74
C GLN A 52 2.97 9.33 -17.30
N MET A 53 3.90 9.06 -16.38
CA MET A 53 3.74 9.32 -14.96
C MET A 53 4.44 10.63 -14.61
N ASP A 54 3.77 11.53 -13.90
CA ASP A 54 4.39 12.75 -13.39
C ASP A 54 5.23 12.50 -12.13
N SER A 55 5.94 13.53 -11.65
CA SER A 55 6.82 13.43 -10.49
C SER A 55 6.10 13.04 -9.20
N GLN A 56 4.77 13.22 -9.12
CA GLN A 56 3.96 12.85 -7.97
C GLN A 56 3.23 11.51 -8.16
N GLY A 57 3.54 10.78 -9.24
CA GLY A 57 2.99 9.46 -9.53
C GLY A 57 1.67 9.46 -10.30
N TRP A 58 1.15 10.62 -10.72
CA TRP A 58 -0.12 10.68 -11.42
C TRP A 58 -0.01 10.25 -12.88
N VAL A 59 -1.00 9.48 -13.32
CA VAL A 59 -1.19 9.03 -14.69
C VAL A 59 -2.60 9.40 -15.15
N ASP A 60 -2.76 9.71 -16.44
CA ASP A 60 -4.07 9.91 -17.06
C ASP A 60 -4.88 8.60 -17.06
N LEU A 61 -6.09 8.65 -16.52
CA LEU A 61 -6.94 7.48 -16.35
C LEU A 61 -7.42 6.90 -17.68
N ALA A 62 -7.64 7.73 -18.70
CA ALA A 62 -8.02 7.25 -20.03
C ALA A 62 -6.85 6.52 -20.70
N LYS A 63 -5.62 7.01 -20.54
CA LYS A 63 -4.40 6.33 -21.02
C LYS A 63 -4.16 5.02 -20.29
N LEU A 64 -4.36 4.98 -18.97
CA LEU A 64 -4.31 3.72 -18.22
C LEU A 64 -5.36 2.73 -18.74
N GLY A 65 -6.58 3.19 -19.00
CA GLY A 65 -7.64 2.37 -19.61
C GLY A 65 -7.21 1.77 -20.94
N GLN A 66 -6.67 2.59 -21.85
CA GLN A 66 -6.18 2.13 -23.16
C GLN A 66 -5.06 1.08 -23.03
N ALA A 67 -4.09 1.31 -22.13
CA ALA A 67 -2.99 0.39 -21.89
C ALA A 67 -3.45 -0.94 -21.27
N VAL A 68 -4.45 -0.89 -20.40
CA VAL A 68 -5.06 -2.09 -19.81
C VAL A 68 -5.86 -2.86 -20.86
N SER A 69 -6.70 -2.20 -21.64
CA SER A 69 -7.51 -2.84 -22.69
C SER A 69 -6.67 -3.48 -23.79
N SER A 70 -5.49 -2.93 -24.10
CA SER A 70 -4.59 -3.52 -25.10
C SER A 70 -3.99 -4.86 -24.64
N ARG A 71 -3.75 -5.01 -23.33
CA ARG A 71 -3.26 -6.26 -22.70
C ARG A 71 -4.39 -7.24 -22.39
N HIS A 72 -5.54 -6.71 -21.96
CA HIS A 72 -6.71 -7.46 -21.55
C HIS A 72 -7.96 -6.85 -22.20
N ARG A 73 -8.39 -7.40 -23.34
CA ARG A 73 -9.53 -6.87 -24.12
C ARG A 73 -10.85 -6.81 -23.36
N TRP A 74 -10.97 -7.57 -22.28
CA TRP A 74 -12.15 -7.58 -21.41
C TRP A 74 -12.12 -6.50 -20.32
N ALA A 75 -10.99 -5.83 -20.12
CA ALA A 75 -10.80 -4.81 -19.09
C ALA A 75 -10.87 -3.42 -19.71
N ASP A 76 -11.60 -2.51 -19.06
CA ASP A 76 -11.76 -1.12 -19.47
C ASP A 76 -11.57 -0.16 -18.29
N LYS A 77 -11.78 1.14 -18.55
CA LYS A 77 -11.70 2.21 -17.55
C LYS A 77 -12.66 1.98 -16.38
N ASP A 78 -13.88 1.51 -16.63
CA ASP A 78 -14.90 1.34 -15.59
C ASP A 78 -14.53 0.19 -14.63
N LEU A 79 -13.94 -0.88 -15.17
CA LEU A 79 -13.42 -1.98 -14.36
C LEU A 79 -12.18 -1.59 -13.54
N ILE A 80 -11.34 -0.69 -14.05
CA ILE A 80 -10.25 -0.09 -13.26
C ILE A 80 -10.81 0.76 -12.11
N ILE A 81 -11.81 1.60 -12.39
CA ILE A 81 -12.48 2.40 -11.35
C ILE A 81 -13.11 1.47 -10.30
N ALA A 82 -13.78 0.40 -10.72
CA ALA A 82 -14.37 -0.58 -9.81
C ALA A 82 -13.33 -1.31 -8.96
N LEU A 83 -12.18 -1.66 -9.54
CA LEU A 83 -11.04 -2.24 -8.83
C LEU A 83 -10.55 -1.30 -7.72
N ILE A 84 -10.38 -0.01 -8.04
CA ILE A 84 -9.84 1.01 -7.13
C ILE A 84 -10.84 1.34 -6.02
N GLN A 85 -12.10 1.61 -6.37
CA GLN A 85 -13.14 1.98 -5.40
C GLN A 85 -13.46 0.85 -4.43
N SER A 86 -13.31 -0.41 -4.86
CA SER A 86 -13.49 -1.58 -4.00
C SER A 86 -12.24 -1.95 -3.18
N ASP A 87 -11.14 -1.20 -3.28
CA ASP A 87 -9.91 -1.52 -2.57
C ASP A 87 -9.97 -1.08 -1.10
N SER A 88 -10.16 -2.06 -0.20
CA SER A 88 -10.15 -1.84 1.25
C SER A 88 -8.83 -1.30 1.79
N LYS A 89 -7.70 -1.51 1.09
CA LYS A 89 -6.40 -1.00 1.51
C LYS A 89 -6.14 0.43 1.03
N GLN A 90 -7.06 1.00 0.23
CA GLN A 90 -6.93 2.33 -0.34
C GLN A 90 -5.57 2.53 -1.04
N ARG A 91 -5.14 1.59 -1.88
CA ARG A 91 -3.82 1.66 -2.54
C ARG A 91 -3.71 2.75 -3.58
N TYR A 92 -4.83 3.29 -4.04
CA TYR A 92 -4.91 4.24 -5.15
C TYR A 92 -5.79 5.42 -4.78
N GLU A 93 -5.63 6.51 -5.50
CA GLU A 93 -6.46 7.70 -5.37
C GLU A 93 -6.69 8.38 -6.73
N PHE A 94 -7.75 9.18 -6.79
CA PHE A 94 -8.12 9.96 -7.96
C PHE A 94 -8.00 11.45 -7.70
N ARG A 95 -7.62 12.21 -8.74
CA ARG A 95 -7.68 13.67 -8.78
C ARG A 95 -8.17 14.10 -10.16
N GLY A 96 -9.46 14.39 -10.27
CA GLY A 96 -10.12 14.57 -11.57
C GLY A 96 -9.96 13.31 -12.43
N ASP A 97 -9.45 13.48 -13.65
CA ASP A 97 -9.19 12.39 -14.59
C ASP A 97 -7.83 11.68 -14.42
N ARG A 98 -7.14 11.93 -13.30
CA ARG A 98 -5.86 11.29 -12.99
C ARG A 98 -6.00 10.27 -11.87
N VAL A 99 -5.13 9.28 -11.92
CA VAL A 99 -5.01 8.22 -10.93
C VAL A 99 -3.55 7.99 -10.56
N ARG A 100 -3.28 7.68 -9.30
CA ARG A 100 -1.96 7.20 -8.85
C ARG A 100 -2.08 6.12 -7.80
N ALA A 101 -1.01 5.35 -7.60
CA ALA A 101 -0.85 4.61 -6.36
C ALA A 101 -0.48 5.58 -5.23
N ARG A 102 -0.98 5.33 -4.02
CA ARG A 102 -0.66 6.16 -2.85
C ARG A 102 0.68 5.77 -2.20
N TYR A 103 1.16 4.56 -2.46
CA TYR A 103 2.41 4.02 -1.92
C TYR A 103 2.88 2.82 -2.75
N GLY A 104 4.12 2.39 -2.51
CA GLY A 104 4.69 1.16 -3.09
C GLY A 104 5.32 1.30 -4.47
N HIS A 105 5.59 2.54 -4.90
CA HIS A 105 6.39 2.80 -6.11
C HIS A 105 7.80 2.23 -5.95
N SER A 106 8.34 1.66 -7.01
CA SER A 106 9.79 1.42 -7.19
C SER A 106 10.42 2.42 -8.15
N VAL A 107 9.60 3.14 -8.91
CA VAL A 107 10.04 4.31 -9.69
C VAL A 107 10.22 5.51 -8.77
N ASP A 108 11.07 6.45 -9.20
CA ASP A 108 11.31 7.67 -8.45
C ASP A 108 10.12 8.61 -8.57
N VAL A 109 9.50 8.90 -7.42
CA VAL A 109 8.37 9.83 -7.28
C VAL A 109 8.56 10.60 -5.97
N ASP A 110 8.15 11.86 -5.96
CA ASP A 110 8.03 12.67 -4.76
C ASP A 110 6.55 12.81 -4.40
N LEU A 111 6.11 11.94 -3.48
CA LEU A 111 4.73 11.95 -3.00
C LEU A 111 4.50 13.14 -2.05
N ASP A 112 3.27 13.66 -2.07
CA ASP A 112 2.82 14.88 -1.39
C ASP A 112 1.71 14.59 -0.36
N HIS A 113 1.81 13.46 0.34
CA HIS A 113 0.86 13.13 1.41
C HIS A 113 1.07 14.04 2.63
N PRO A 114 0.04 14.24 3.47
CA PRO A 114 0.19 15.00 4.72
C PRO A 114 1.26 14.42 5.63
N ASP A 115 1.93 15.30 6.39
CA ASP A 115 2.94 14.87 7.36
C ASP A 115 2.38 13.90 8.41
N ASN A 116 3.21 12.97 8.84
CA ASN A 116 2.86 12.07 9.95
C ASN A 116 2.80 12.86 11.27
N SER A 117 1.76 12.58 12.05
CA SER A 117 1.57 13.15 13.40
C SER A 117 1.70 12.10 14.51
N ARG A 118 1.91 10.82 14.18
CA ARG A 118 2.05 9.75 15.18
C ARG A 118 3.46 9.81 15.79
N PRO A 119 3.60 9.79 17.13
CA PRO A 119 4.92 9.82 17.75
C PRO A 119 5.69 8.52 17.56
N LEU A 120 4.98 7.40 17.40
CA LEU A 120 5.55 6.07 17.23
C LEU A 120 4.99 5.41 15.97
N LEU A 121 5.86 4.68 15.28
CA LEU A 121 5.54 3.85 14.11
C LEU A 121 6.28 2.52 14.21
N TYR A 122 5.91 1.56 13.37
CA TYR A 122 6.39 0.19 13.50
C TYR A 122 6.80 -0.41 12.16
N TYR A 123 7.91 -1.15 12.16
CA TYR A 123 8.41 -1.90 11.00
C TYR A 123 8.50 -3.38 11.36
N GLY A 124 7.96 -4.23 10.49
CA GLY A 124 8.02 -5.68 10.65
C GLY A 124 9.17 -6.26 9.84
N ALA A 125 10.04 -7.03 10.47
CA ALA A 125 11.26 -7.60 9.88
C ALA A 125 11.41 -9.09 10.22
N SER A 126 12.27 -9.80 9.51
CA SER A 126 12.82 -11.08 9.99
C SER A 126 13.80 -10.85 11.15
N GLU A 127 14.14 -11.90 11.88
CA GLU A 127 15.17 -11.82 12.94
C GLU A 127 16.51 -11.34 12.39
N GLU A 128 17.00 -11.93 11.30
CA GLU A 128 18.25 -11.51 10.65
C GLU A 128 18.19 -10.07 10.12
N GLU A 129 17.05 -9.64 9.58
CA GLU A 129 16.87 -8.28 9.08
C GLU A 129 16.81 -7.27 10.23
N ALA A 130 16.21 -7.64 11.36
CA ALA A 130 16.04 -6.76 12.50
C ALA A 130 17.39 -6.35 13.11
N ASP A 131 18.29 -7.31 13.34
CA ASP A 131 19.62 -7.02 13.89
C ASP A 131 20.37 -6.04 12.98
N ARG A 132 20.36 -6.30 11.67
CA ARG A 132 20.99 -5.42 10.69
C ARG A 132 20.36 -4.02 10.69
N ILE A 133 19.03 -3.92 10.70
CA ILE A 133 18.32 -2.64 10.71
C ILE A 133 18.67 -1.82 11.96
N LEU A 134 18.77 -2.46 13.12
CA LEU A 134 19.13 -1.78 14.36
C LEU A 134 20.56 -1.22 14.33
N GLU A 135 21.45 -1.79 13.52
CA GLU A 135 22.81 -1.28 13.32
C GLU A 135 22.90 -0.16 12.27
N ILE A 136 22.22 -0.31 11.12
CA ILE A 136 22.44 0.56 9.95
C ILE A 136 21.28 1.50 9.62
N GLY A 137 20.17 1.39 10.33
CA GLY A 137 18.93 2.10 10.07
C GLY A 137 18.02 1.41 9.04
N ILE A 138 16.81 1.93 8.87
CA ILE A 138 15.84 1.45 7.87
C ILE A 138 16.01 2.26 6.58
N LYS A 139 16.32 1.57 5.48
CA LYS A 139 16.45 2.18 4.14
C LYS A 139 15.34 1.66 3.23
N PRO A 140 14.91 2.46 2.23
CA PRO A 140 14.08 1.92 1.16
C PRO A 140 14.80 0.76 0.47
N ALA A 141 14.12 -0.37 0.31
CA ALA A 141 14.66 -1.56 -0.35
C ALA A 141 14.33 -1.51 -1.86
N SER A 142 13.39 -2.34 -2.32
CA SER A 142 12.91 -2.34 -3.70
C SER A 142 11.89 -1.24 -4.01
N GLN A 143 11.56 -0.40 -3.03
CA GLN A 143 10.55 0.64 -3.11
C GLN A 143 11.19 2.00 -2.83
N ARG A 144 10.55 3.08 -3.31
CA ARG A 144 11.00 4.46 -3.17
C ARG A 144 11.03 4.96 -1.73
N TYR A 145 10.08 4.51 -0.92
CA TYR A 145 9.96 4.90 0.49
C TYR A 145 9.94 3.67 1.39
N VAL A 146 10.42 3.85 2.62
CA VAL A 146 10.18 2.91 3.72
C VAL A 146 8.68 2.89 4.03
N HIS A 147 8.09 1.71 4.20
CA HIS A 147 6.70 1.57 4.67
C HIS A 147 6.69 1.21 6.15
N LEU A 148 5.99 2.03 6.92
CA LEU A 148 5.79 1.85 8.35
C LEU A 148 4.31 1.59 8.61
N SER A 149 4.05 0.79 9.63
CA SER A 149 2.71 0.53 10.14
C SER A 149 2.38 1.50 11.27
N GLY A 150 1.11 1.91 11.36
CA GLY A 150 0.60 2.73 12.45
C GLY A 150 0.50 2.01 13.81
N THR A 151 0.57 0.68 13.82
CA THR A 151 0.55 -0.15 15.05
C THR A 151 1.52 -1.34 14.98
N ALA A 152 1.93 -1.83 16.15
CA ALA A 152 2.84 -2.97 16.28
C ALA A 152 2.23 -4.27 15.74
N GLU A 153 0.93 -4.49 15.99
CA GLU A 153 0.19 -5.67 15.53
C GLU A 153 0.15 -5.75 14.02
N LYS A 154 -0.03 -4.60 13.36
CA LYS A 154 -0.05 -4.52 11.90
C LYS A 154 1.34 -4.79 11.32
N ALA A 155 2.39 -4.22 11.91
CA ALA A 155 3.77 -4.49 11.51
C ALA A 155 4.10 -5.98 11.64
N TRP A 156 3.74 -6.59 12.78
CA TRP A 156 3.90 -8.01 13.03
C TRP A 156 3.16 -8.85 11.98
N HIS A 157 1.88 -8.57 11.76
CA HIS A 157 1.07 -9.29 10.77
C HIS A 157 1.66 -9.18 9.36
N VAL A 158 2.11 -8.00 8.96
CA VAL A 158 2.74 -7.81 7.64
C VAL A 158 4.04 -8.62 7.51
N ALA A 159 4.83 -8.73 8.57
CA ALA A 159 6.06 -9.53 8.56
C ALA A 159 5.79 -11.05 8.42
N THR A 160 4.65 -11.54 8.92
CA THR A 160 4.30 -12.97 8.82
C THR A 160 4.16 -13.48 7.38
N PHE A 161 3.88 -12.59 6.42
CA PHE A 161 3.86 -12.96 4.99
C PHE A 161 5.24 -13.26 4.41
N ARG A 162 6.32 -12.90 5.13
CA ARG A 162 7.71 -13.04 4.66
C ARG A 162 8.54 -13.99 5.53
N THR A 163 8.21 -14.11 6.82
CA THR A 163 8.97 -14.91 7.80
C THR A 163 8.04 -15.62 8.79
N GLY A 164 8.45 -16.81 9.24
CA GLY A 164 7.80 -17.52 10.35
C GLY A 164 8.10 -16.93 11.73
N ASN A 165 9.20 -16.17 11.85
CA ASN A 165 9.66 -15.57 13.12
C ASN A 165 9.76 -14.05 13.00
N PRO A 166 8.61 -13.34 12.89
CA PRO A 166 8.58 -11.89 12.75
C PRO A 166 9.06 -11.17 14.02
N LYS A 167 9.90 -10.15 13.82
CA LYS A 167 10.28 -9.14 14.83
C LYS A 167 9.61 -7.81 14.47
N VAL A 168 9.36 -6.99 15.49
CA VAL A 168 8.81 -5.64 15.30
C VAL A 168 9.82 -4.64 15.83
N ILE A 169 10.15 -3.68 14.99
CA ILE A 169 11.02 -2.55 15.30
C ILE A 169 10.11 -1.34 15.51
N GLN A 170 10.21 -0.72 16.68
CA GLN A 170 9.57 0.55 16.97
C GLN A 170 10.46 1.68 16.45
N VAL A 171 9.81 2.68 15.88
CA VAL A 171 10.42 3.91 15.37
C VAL A 171 9.93 5.09 16.22
N ASP A 172 10.85 5.85 16.80
CA ASP A 172 10.55 7.18 17.37
C ASP A 172 10.38 8.19 16.23
N ALA A 173 9.17 8.24 15.68
CA ALA A 173 8.83 9.08 14.54
C ALA A 173 8.88 10.58 14.90
N ALA A 174 8.52 10.95 16.13
CA ALA A 174 8.60 12.33 16.58
C ALA A 174 10.04 12.85 16.61
N ALA A 175 10.97 12.08 17.20
CA ALA A 175 12.38 12.44 17.27
C ALA A 175 13.03 12.45 15.87
N ALA A 176 12.71 11.46 15.03
CA ALA A 176 13.21 11.37 13.65
C ALA A 176 12.74 12.56 12.81
N GLN A 177 11.45 12.92 12.86
CA GLN A 177 10.89 14.08 12.13
C GLN A 177 11.48 15.39 12.64
N SER A 178 11.64 15.55 13.95
CA SER A 178 12.30 16.74 14.55
C SER A 178 13.75 16.91 14.10
N SER A 179 14.37 15.82 13.65
CA SER A 179 15.74 15.79 13.12
C SER A 179 15.80 15.84 11.58
N GLY A 180 14.67 16.06 10.91
CA GLY A 180 14.58 16.26 9.47
C GLY A 180 14.17 15.05 8.63
N VAL A 181 13.82 13.91 9.24
CA VAL A 181 13.33 12.74 8.48
C VAL A 181 11.91 12.99 7.99
N LYS A 182 11.71 13.08 6.67
CA LYS A 182 10.38 13.24 6.05
C LYS A 182 9.57 11.96 6.22
N MET A 183 8.42 12.07 6.88
CA MET A 183 7.44 10.99 7.07
C MET A 183 6.04 11.49 6.72
N MET A 184 5.32 10.76 5.88
CA MET A 184 4.01 11.17 5.40
C MET A 184 2.95 10.09 5.65
N LYS A 185 1.80 10.51 6.18
CA LYS A 185 0.65 9.65 6.43
C LYS A 185 -0.09 9.35 5.12
N VAL A 186 -0.07 8.08 4.71
CA VAL A 186 -0.83 7.62 3.55
C VAL A 186 -2.28 7.34 3.93
N ASN A 187 -2.49 6.55 4.97
CA ASN A 187 -3.81 6.26 5.54
C ASN A 187 -3.64 5.96 7.03
N ASP A 188 -4.68 5.45 7.69
CA ASP A 188 -4.62 5.21 9.14
C ASP A 188 -3.63 4.10 9.51
N ASP A 189 -3.36 3.17 8.59
CA ASP A 189 -2.50 2.01 8.79
C ASP A 189 -1.06 2.24 8.30
N ILE A 190 -0.85 3.11 7.31
CA ILE A 190 0.39 3.20 6.54
C ILE A 190 0.96 4.61 6.61
N VAL A 191 2.23 4.69 7.00
CA VAL A 191 3.09 5.86 6.85
C VAL A 191 4.24 5.49 5.92
N ILE A 192 4.62 6.41 5.03
CA ILE A 192 5.83 6.28 4.22
C ILE A 192 6.91 7.22 4.75
N SER A 193 8.16 6.80 4.68
CA SER A 193 9.30 7.55 5.21
C SER A 193 10.48 7.53 4.26
N GLU A 194 11.29 8.58 4.31
CA GLU A 194 12.70 8.53 3.88
C GLU A 194 13.51 7.60 4.82
N THR A 195 14.81 7.44 4.54
CA THR A 195 15.71 6.62 5.37
C THR A 195 15.68 7.05 6.84
N ILE A 196 15.62 6.07 7.76
CA ILE A 196 15.50 6.28 9.19
C ILE A 196 16.80 5.83 9.88
N PRO A 197 17.54 6.73 10.53
CA PRO A 197 18.76 6.37 11.25
C PRO A 197 18.51 5.40 12.42
N PRO A 198 19.49 4.53 12.76
CA PRO A 198 19.34 3.51 13.79
C PRO A 198 19.07 4.08 15.20
N ILE A 199 19.51 5.31 15.47
CA ILE A 199 19.31 5.98 16.77
C ILE A 199 17.83 6.17 17.14
N TYR A 200 16.91 6.14 16.17
CA TYR A 200 15.46 6.24 16.40
C TYR A 200 14.77 4.88 16.44
N LEU A 201 15.53 3.79 16.43
CA LEU A 201 15.01 2.43 16.32
C LEU A 201 15.23 1.66 17.61
N SER A 202 14.22 0.90 18.01
CA SER A 202 14.34 -0.06 19.11
C SER A 202 13.55 -1.32 18.82
N LEU A 203 14.05 -2.46 19.29
CA LEU A 203 13.32 -3.71 19.17
C LEU A 203 12.16 -3.72 20.17
N LEU A 204 10.94 -3.96 19.68
CA LEU A 204 9.78 -4.11 20.55
C LEU A 204 9.74 -5.53 21.11
N SER A 205 9.51 -5.64 22.41
CA SER A 205 9.34 -6.95 23.06
C SER A 205 8.13 -7.68 22.50
N SER A 206 8.25 -8.99 22.33
CA SER A 206 7.16 -9.84 21.85
C SER A 206 5.93 -9.83 22.77
N ARG A 207 6.10 -9.47 24.05
CA ARG A 207 5.04 -9.32 25.05
C ARG A 207 4.23 -8.04 24.89
N ASP A 208 4.81 -7.03 24.25
CA ASP A 208 4.20 -5.70 24.06
C ASP A 208 3.42 -5.59 22.74
N ILE A 209 3.32 -6.70 22.00
CA ILE A 209 2.55 -6.80 20.75
C ILE A 209 1.23 -7.50 21.09
N SER A 210 0.10 -6.80 20.97
CA SER A 210 -1.21 -7.40 21.19
C SER A 210 -1.55 -8.38 20.05
N ARG A 211 -1.18 -9.64 20.21
CA ARG A 211 -1.52 -10.68 19.24
C ARG A 211 -3.00 -11.02 19.41
N GLN A 212 -3.88 -10.40 18.63
CA GLN A 212 -5.21 -10.96 18.48
C GLN A 212 -5.06 -12.34 17.83
N GLU A 213 -5.40 -13.39 18.58
CA GLU A 213 -5.61 -14.72 18.01
C GLU A 213 -6.65 -14.59 16.90
N LYS A 214 -6.33 -15.12 15.72
CA LYS A 214 -7.33 -15.20 14.64
C LYS A 214 -8.53 -16.01 15.16
N PRO A 215 -9.78 -15.55 14.94
CA PRO A 215 -10.94 -16.43 15.05
C PRO A 215 -10.86 -17.57 14.03
#